data_AF-A0A842UXR1-F1
#
_entry.id   AF-A0A842UXR1-F1
#
_cell.length_a   1.000
_cell.length_b   1.000
_cell.length_c   1.000
_cell.angle_alpha   90.00
_cell.angle_beta   90.00
_cell.angle_gamma   90.00
#
_symmetry.space_group_name_H-M   'P 1'
#
loop_
_entity.id
_entity.type
_entity.pdbx_description
1 polymer ?
#
loop_
_entity_poly.entity_id
_entity_poly.type
_entity_poly.pdbx_seq_one_letter_code
_entity_poly.pdbx_strand_id
1 'polypeptide(L)'
;MLLAKDSIKASAERTGLELDDDFDPLKVVNIDPVAIAPRHLIRAPYSLNEKKWRVSLPINPKRVLEFDKDEALPEKVVFKQGFLDKSCDATELFIQAFDWYEREEKKKKVKQEFKRSLPKKAVAYNFFPPCVQNILKGLPDGRKRALFVLINFYHQCGYDWALIEERLSEWNSKNEQPLRSSYIKSQLEWARRQGGLMPPNCSNPNYKDIRVCDPDNYCTKIKNPVTYALRKNKTMKPKRHRQRKRKS
;
A
#
# COMPACT_ATOMS: atom_id res chain seq x y z
N MET A 1 -4.00 -2.88 20.68
CA MET A 1 -4.33 -4.14 21.38
C MET A 1 -5.31 -3.78 22.51
N LEU A 2 -6.50 -3.27 22.14
CA LEU A 2 -7.57 -2.84 23.07
C LEU A 2 -8.94 -3.31 22.56
N LEU A 3 -8.96 -4.49 21.95
CA LEU A 3 -10.16 -5.30 21.75
C LEU A 3 -9.81 -6.71 22.21
N ALA A 4 -9.27 -6.81 23.44
CA ALA A 4 -9.43 -8.04 24.19
C ALA A 4 -10.93 -8.18 24.43
N LYS A 5 -11.49 -9.35 24.12
CA LYS A 5 -12.90 -9.69 24.30
C LYS A 5 -13.27 -9.59 25.79
N ASP A 6 -13.56 -8.39 26.27
CA ASP A 6 -14.21 -8.24 27.56
C ASP A 6 -15.64 -8.77 27.40
N SER A 7 -16.03 -9.70 28.27
CA SER A 7 -17.41 -10.21 28.33
C SER A 7 -18.36 -9.04 28.60
N ILE A 8 -19.57 -9.08 28.04
CA ILE A 8 -20.59 -8.01 28.18
C ILE A 8 -20.82 -7.65 29.67
N LYS A 9 -20.74 -8.65 30.56
CA LYS A 9 -20.80 -8.48 32.02
C LYS A 9 -19.69 -7.59 32.59
N ALA A 10 -18.45 -7.79 32.14
CA ALA A 10 -17.30 -7.00 32.61
C ALA A 10 -17.38 -5.53 32.17
N SER A 11 -18.00 -5.26 31.03
CA SER A 11 -18.25 -3.89 30.57
C SER A 11 -19.39 -3.23 31.35
N ALA A 12 -20.46 -3.97 31.68
CA ALA A 12 -21.59 -3.48 32.46
C ALA A 12 -21.22 -3.13 33.91
N GLU A 13 -20.37 -3.95 34.55
CA GLU A 13 -19.86 -3.68 35.90
C GLU A 13 -19.02 -2.40 35.96
N ARG A 14 -18.25 -2.07 34.92
CA ARG A 14 -17.46 -0.82 34.87
C ARG A 14 -18.31 0.43 34.62
N THR A 15 -19.42 0.30 33.91
CA THR A 15 -20.31 1.41 33.59
C THR A 15 -21.42 1.62 34.63
N GLY A 16 -21.58 0.70 35.58
CA GLY A 16 -22.62 0.76 36.62
C GLY A 16 -24.04 0.60 36.06
N LEU A 17 -24.17 -0.02 34.88
CA LEU A 17 -25.45 -0.25 34.22
C LEU A 17 -25.91 -1.69 34.48
N GLU A 18 -27.10 -1.86 35.06
CA GLU A 18 -27.72 -3.17 35.20
C GLU A 18 -28.09 -3.71 33.80
N LEU A 19 -27.71 -4.96 33.53
CA LEU A 19 -28.05 -5.64 32.28
C LEU A 19 -29.49 -6.18 32.40
N ASP A 20 -30.47 -5.34 32.10
CA ASP A 20 -31.83 -5.81 31.80
C ASP A 20 -31.84 -6.52 30.43
N ASP A 21 -32.80 -7.44 30.24
CA ASP A 21 -33.04 -8.14 28.96
C ASP A 21 -33.36 -7.17 27.79
N ASP A 22 -33.61 -5.90 28.10
CA ASP A 22 -33.77 -4.76 27.17
C ASP A 22 -32.49 -3.89 27.02
N PHE A 23 -31.30 -4.46 27.22
CA PHE A 23 -30.05 -3.75 26.94
C PHE A 23 -29.96 -3.43 25.43
N ASP A 24 -30.31 -2.19 25.06
CA ASP A 24 -30.15 -1.69 23.70
C ASP A 24 -28.68 -1.27 23.44
N PRO A 25 -27.89 -2.08 22.71
CA PRO A 25 -26.50 -1.76 22.41
C PRO A 25 -26.36 -0.45 21.60
N LEU A 26 -27.43 0.04 20.96
CA LEU A 26 -27.41 1.30 20.21
C LEU A 26 -27.23 2.53 21.10
N LYS A 27 -27.60 2.48 22.39
CA LYS A 27 -27.32 3.57 23.34
C LYS A 27 -25.83 3.80 23.55
N VAL A 28 -25.03 2.73 23.48
CA VAL A 28 -23.56 2.79 23.55
C VAL A 28 -22.96 3.27 22.21
N VAL A 29 -23.63 2.97 21.09
CA VAL A 29 -23.23 3.37 19.72
C VAL A 29 -23.45 4.86 19.44
N ASN A 30 -24.26 5.57 20.25
CA ASN A 30 -24.43 7.03 20.13
C ASN A 30 -23.14 7.82 20.41
N ILE A 31 -22.09 7.18 20.93
CA ILE A 31 -20.76 7.78 21.02
C ILE A 31 -20.06 7.57 19.68
N ASP A 32 -19.74 8.67 18.99
CA ASP A 32 -18.97 8.61 17.75
C ASP A 32 -17.66 7.83 17.99
N PRO A 33 -17.47 6.65 17.36
CA PRO A 33 -16.24 5.87 17.51
C PRO A 33 -15.00 6.66 17.09
N VAL A 34 -15.18 7.65 16.22
CA VAL A 34 -14.13 8.57 15.81
C VAL A 34 -13.65 9.41 17.00
N ALA A 35 -14.51 9.79 17.95
CA ALA A 35 -14.11 10.55 19.14
C ALA A 35 -13.17 9.77 20.08
N ILE A 36 -13.20 8.44 20.03
CA ILE A 36 -12.35 7.54 20.85
C ILE A 36 -11.08 7.14 20.09
N ALA A 37 -10.96 7.47 18.80
CA ALA A 37 -9.81 7.08 18.01
C ALA A 37 -8.55 7.84 18.48
N PRO A 38 -7.39 7.16 18.61
CA PRO A 38 -6.15 7.77 19.13
C PRO A 38 -5.57 8.90 18.25
N ARG A 39 -6.13 9.12 17.05
CA ARG A 39 -5.75 10.18 16.11
C ARG A 39 -6.87 11.19 15.88
N HIS A 40 -7.91 11.18 16.70
CA HIS A 40 -8.93 12.20 16.63
C HIS A 40 -8.41 13.50 17.20
N LEU A 41 -8.50 14.55 16.39
CA LEU A 41 -8.15 15.89 16.84
C LEU A 41 -9.39 16.53 17.43
N ILE A 42 -9.30 16.89 18.70
CA ILE A 42 -10.29 17.74 19.36
C ILE A 42 -9.93 19.21 19.11
N ARG A 43 -10.94 20.08 19.19
CA ARG A 43 -10.70 21.52 19.13
C ARG A 43 -9.87 21.94 20.35
N ALA A 44 -8.92 22.85 20.13
CA ALA A 44 -8.09 23.37 21.19
C ALA A 44 -8.95 23.96 22.34
N PRO A 45 -8.62 23.66 23.61
CA PRO A 45 -9.21 24.32 24.76
C PRO A 45 -9.18 25.83 24.61
N TYR A 46 -10.27 26.48 25.00
CA TYR A 46 -10.46 27.92 24.94
C TYR A 46 -10.45 28.55 23.54
N SER A 47 -10.51 27.75 22.47
CA SER A 47 -10.66 28.33 21.14
C SER A 47 -12.13 28.67 20.84
N LEU A 48 -12.32 29.73 20.08
CA LEU A 48 -13.64 30.17 19.61
C LEU A 48 -14.17 29.26 18.50
N ASN A 49 -15.46 28.96 18.52
CA ASN A 49 -16.16 28.28 17.44
C ASN A 49 -16.87 29.32 16.56
N GLU A 50 -16.37 29.52 15.35
CA GLU A 50 -16.86 30.53 14.39
C GLU A 50 -18.35 30.39 14.05
N LYS A 51 -18.88 29.16 14.01
CA LYS A 51 -20.28 28.93 13.64
C LYS A 51 -21.25 29.28 14.75
N LYS A 52 -20.86 29.08 16.01
CA LYS A 52 -21.73 29.21 17.18
C LYS A 52 -21.38 30.40 18.06
N TRP A 53 -20.27 31.10 17.78
CA TRP A 53 -19.74 32.19 18.59
C TRP A 53 -19.60 31.84 20.08
N ARG A 54 -19.16 30.61 20.35
CA ARG A 54 -18.95 30.08 21.71
C ARG A 54 -17.55 29.50 21.85
N VAL A 55 -17.00 29.59 23.05
CA VAL A 55 -15.65 29.13 23.39
C VAL A 55 -15.68 27.66 23.80
N SER A 56 -14.64 26.90 23.44
CA SER A 56 -14.51 25.49 23.83
C SER A 56 -13.94 25.39 25.24
N LEU A 57 -14.81 25.41 26.25
CA LEU A 57 -14.44 25.37 27.67
C LEU A 57 -14.08 23.95 28.13
N PRO A 58 -12.96 23.78 28.85
CA PRO A 58 -12.74 22.62 29.71
C PRO A 58 -13.75 22.63 30.86
N ILE A 59 -14.45 21.52 31.07
CA ILE A 59 -15.45 21.36 32.13
C ILE A 59 -14.99 20.23 33.06
N ASN A 60 -15.22 20.38 34.37
CA ASN A 60 -14.99 19.31 35.33
C ASN A 60 -16.00 18.17 35.09
N PRO A 61 -15.56 16.90 34.92
CA PRO A 61 -16.45 15.75 34.73
C PRO A 61 -17.58 15.66 35.76
N LYS A 62 -17.33 16.07 37.01
CA LYS A 62 -18.33 16.04 38.09
C LYS A 62 -19.46 17.08 37.93
N ARG A 63 -19.23 18.14 37.14
CA ARG A 63 -20.15 19.28 36.97
C ARG A 63 -20.74 19.37 35.55
N VAL A 64 -20.58 18.32 34.74
CA VAL A 64 -21.05 18.31 33.34
C VAL A 64 -22.57 18.52 33.26
N LEU A 65 -23.33 18.01 34.22
CA LEU A 65 -24.79 18.17 34.27
C LEU A 65 -25.25 19.59 34.63
N GLU A 66 -24.40 20.36 35.31
CA GLU A 66 -24.68 21.74 35.72
C GLU A 66 -24.35 22.77 34.63
N PHE A 67 -23.67 22.34 33.56
CA PHE A 67 -23.14 23.24 32.55
C PHE A 67 -24.24 23.86 31.69
N ASP A 68 -24.33 25.19 31.70
CA ASP A 68 -25.13 25.93 30.73
C ASP A 68 -24.28 26.37 29.53
N LYS A 69 -24.85 26.28 28.33
CA LYS A 69 -24.22 26.75 27.09
C LYS A 69 -23.83 28.22 27.17
N ASP A 70 -24.58 29.04 27.89
CA ASP A 70 -24.34 30.49 28.00
C ASP A 70 -23.09 30.85 28.80
N GLU A 71 -22.56 29.93 29.59
CA GLU A 71 -21.22 30.07 30.19
C GLU A 71 -20.11 30.09 29.13
N ALA A 72 -20.38 29.56 27.93
CA ALA A 72 -19.43 29.52 26.81
C ALA A 72 -19.44 30.77 25.92
N LEU A 73 -20.15 31.83 26.30
CA LEU A 73 -20.08 33.12 25.60
C LEU A 73 -18.71 33.77 25.85
N PRO A 74 -18.06 34.36 24.82
CA PRO A 74 -16.74 34.98 24.95
C PRO A 74 -16.63 36.00 26.09
N GLU A 75 -17.72 36.70 26.40
CA GLU A 75 -17.81 37.71 27.46
C GLU A 75 -17.85 37.13 28.88
N LYS A 76 -18.33 35.88 29.03
CA LYS A 76 -18.55 35.24 30.34
C LYS A 76 -17.48 34.22 30.71
N VAL A 77 -16.64 33.83 29.75
CA VAL A 77 -15.65 32.76 29.90
C VAL A 77 -14.57 33.16 30.92
N VAL A 78 -14.30 32.26 31.88
CA VAL A 78 -13.22 32.42 32.85
C VAL A 78 -12.18 31.30 32.72
N PHE A 79 -10.91 31.66 32.60
CA PHE A 79 -9.79 30.75 32.36
C PHE A 79 -9.26 30.12 33.65
N LYS A 80 -10.10 29.38 34.39
CA LYS A 80 -9.71 28.76 35.67
C LYS A 80 -9.20 27.33 35.56
N GLN A 81 -9.57 26.60 34.50
CA GLN A 81 -9.39 25.16 34.45
C GLN A 81 -8.33 24.76 33.42
N GLY A 82 -7.28 24.08 33.89
CA GLY A 82 -6.33 23.41 33.01
C GLY A 82 -6.98 22.22 32.32
N PHE A 83 -6.72 22.04 31.02
CA PHE A 83 -7.17 20.87 30.27
C PHE A 83 -6.16 19.72 30.28
N LEU A 84 -4.87 20.05 30.19
CA LEU A 84 -3.79 19.07 30.23
C LEU A 84 -3.18 19.03 31.63
N ASP A 85 -3.03 17.83 32.18
CA ASP A 85 -2.16 17.63 33.32
C ASP A 85 -0.70 17.77 32.85
N LYS A 86 0.09 18.55 33.58
CA LYS A 86 1.53 18.73 33.27
C LYS A 86 2.35 17.50 33.61
N SER A 87 1.77 16.52 34.30
CA SER A 87 2.39 15.26 34.68
C SER A 87 2.49 14.24 33.55
N CYS A 88 1.83 14.48 32.40
CA CYS A 88 1.78 13.53 31.30
C CYS A 88 3.17 13.26 30.72
N ASP A 89 3.71 12.08 31.05
CA ASP A 89 4.98 11.59 30.54
C ASP A 89 4.84 11.16 29.07
N ALA A 90 5.73 11.65 28.21
CA ALA A 90 5.76 11.32 26.78
C ALA A 90 6.35 9.94 26.50
N THR A 91 6.65 9.13 27.52
CA THR A 91 7.24 7.78 27.39
C THR A 91 6.48 6.92 26.41
N GLU A 92 5.15 6.90 26.48
CA GLU A 92 4.35 6.00 25.63
C GLU A 92 4.46 6.37 24.15
N LEU A 93 4.47 7.67 23.83
CA LEU A 93 4.71 8.14 22.47
C LEU A 93 6.11 7.77 21.99
N PHE A 94 7.11 7.86 22.88
CA PHE A 94 8.49 7.49 22.56
C PHE A 94 8.63 5.99 22.29
N ILE A 95 8.01 5.14 23.12
CA ILE A 95 7.96 3.67 22.93
C ILE A 95 7.30 3.34 21.59
N GLN A 96 6.16 3.95 21.26
CA GLN A 96 5.47 3.73 19.99
C GLN A 96 6.32 4.14 18.78
N ALA A 97 7.05 5.25 18.90
CA ALA A 97 7.98 5.71 17.86
C ALA A 97 9.14 4.73 17.67
N PHE A 98 9.71 4.21 18.76
CA PHE A 98 10.79 3.23 18.71
C PHE A 98 10.35 1.90 18.09
N ASP A 99 9.19 1.37 18.49
CA ASP A 99 8.58 0.16 17.90
C ASP A 99 8.28 0.31 16.40
N TRP A 100 7.86 1.51 15.99
CA TRP A 100 7.67 1.82 14.57
C TRP A 100 9.01 1.81 13.81
N TYR A 101 10.03 2.45 14.37
CA TYR A 101 11.37 2.52 13.78
C TYR A 101 11.99 1.12 13.61
N GLU A 102 11.91 0.25 14.62
CA GLU A 102 12.40 -1.12 14.51
C GLU A 102 11.70 -1.90 13.39
N ARG A 103 10.37 -1.73 13.24
CA ARG A 103 9.61 -2.40 12.17
C ARG A 103 10.02 -1.90 10.79
N GLU A 104 10.28 -0.61 10.65
CA GLU A 104 10.81 0.01 9.44
C GLU A 104 12.21 -0.51 9.09
N GLU A 105 13.11 -0.54 10.07
CA GLU A 105 14.46 -1.12 9.97
C GLU A 105 14.42 -2.58 9.51
N LYS A 106 13.60 -3.42 10.18
CA LYS A 106 13.41 -4.83 9.82
C LYS A 106 12.89 -4.97 8.37
N LYS A 107 11.93 -4.14 7.95
CA LYS A 107 11.44 -4.12 6.56
C LYS A 107 12.52 -3.71 5.55
N LYS A 108 13.41 -2.77 5.89
CA LYS A 108 14.51 -2.33 5.03
C LYS A 108 15.56 -3.44 4.87
N LYS A 109 15.95 -4.11 5.96
CA LYS A 109 16.91 -5.24 5.94
C LYS A 109 16.40 -6.40 5.09
N VAL A 110 15.14 -6.83 5.27
CA VAL A 110 14.52 -7.89 4.44
C VAL A 110 14.47 -7.51 2.95
N LYS A 111 14.25 -6.23 2.62
CA LYS A 111 14.27 -5.75 1.22
C LYS A 111 15.69 -5.75 0.61
N GLN A 112 16.73 -5.51 1.41
CA GLN A 112 18.12 -5.46 0.93
C GLN A 112 18.63 -6.84 0.49
N GLU A 113 18.18 -7.92 1.12
CA GLU A 113 18.63 -9.29 0.81
C GLU A 113 18.07 -9.85 -0.52
N PHE A 114 17.03 -9.24 -1.10
CA PHE A 114 16.39 -9.72 -2.33
C PHE A 114 16.71 -8.91 -3.59
N LYS A 115 17.89 -8.27 -3.68
CA LYS A 115 18.36 -7.72 -4.96
C LYS A 115 18.64 -8.88 -5.94
N ARG A 116 17.61 -9.28 -6.69
CA ARG A 116 17.73 -10.29 -7.75
C ARG A 116 18.69 -9.76 -8.82
N SER A 117 19.76 -10.52 -9.08
CA SER A 117 20.64 -10.23 -10.21
C SER A 117 19.85 -10.38 -11.51
N LEU A 118 19.89 -9.38 -12.38
CA LEU A 118 19.37 -9.48 -13.73
C LEU A 118 20.10 -10.59 -14.50
N PRO A 119 19.41 -11.31 -15.41
CA PRO A 119 20.07 -12.33 -16.22
C PRO A 119 21.13 -11.69 -17.14
N LYS A 120 22.32 -12.30 -17.21
CA LYS A 120 23.45 -11.81 -18.04
C LYS A 120 23.18 -11.84 -19.55
N LYS A 121 22.19 -12.63 -19.99
CA LYS A 121 21.78 -12.75 -21.39
C LYS A 121 20.28 -12.53 -21.47
N ALA A 122 19.86 -11.69 -22.41
CA ALA A 122 18.45 -11.44 -22.71
C ALA A 122 17.69 -12.75 -22.97
N VAL A 123 16.48 -12.85 -22.44
CA VAL A 123 15.60 -14.00 -22.64
C VAL A 123 15.02 -13.95 -24.06
N ALA A 124 15.11 -15.03 -24.84
CA ALA A 124 14.53 -15.07 -26.18
C ALA A 124 13.00 -15.01 -26.17
N TYR A 125 12.42 -14.46 -27.26
CA TYR A 125 10.98 -14.27 -27.46
C TYR A 125 10.14 -15.56 -27.26
N ASN A 126 10.67 -16.71 -27.67
CA ASN A 126 9.99 -18.01 -27.54
C ASN A 126 9.70 -18.43 -26.09
N PHE A 127 10.41 -17.82 -25.13
CA PHE A 127 10.22 -18.08 -23.71
C PHE A 127 9.26 -17.09 -23.04
N PHE A 128 8.70 -16.14 -23.77
CA PHE A 128 7.77 -15.17 -23.20
C PHE A 128 6.43 -15.82 -22.87
N PRO A 129 5.74 -15.32 -21.83
CA PRO A 129 4.39 -15.77 -21.51
C PRO A 129 3.39 -15.34 -22.60
N PRO A 130 2.27 -16.08 -22.75
CA PRO A 130 1.25 -15.79 -23.75
C PRO A 130 0.70 -14.36 -23.64
N CYS A 131 0.55 -13.83 -22.43
CA CYS A 131 0.10 -12.45 -22.22
C CYS A 131 1.04 -11.40 -22.83
N VAL A 132 2.35 -11.57 -22.71
CA VAL A 132 3.33 -10.64 -23.31
C VAL A 132 3.40 -10.84 -24.81
N GLN A 133 3.30 -12.07 -25.30
CA GLN A 133 3.25 -12.34 -26.74
C GLN A 133 2.02 -11.70 -27.40
N ASN A 134 0.87 -11.76 -26.74
CA ASN A 134 -0.36 -11.11 -27.20
C ASN A 134 -0.25 -9.59 -27.19
N ILE A 135 0.36 -9.00 -26.15
CA ILE A 135 0.68 -7.57 -26.16
C ILE A 135 1.54 -7.22 -27.38
N LEU A 136 2.56 -8.02 -27.71
CA LEU A 136 3.50 -7.74 -28.80
C LEU A 136 2.89 -7.83 -30.21
N LYS A 137 1.71 -8.44 -30.36
CA LYS A 137 0.95 -8.45 -31.63
C LYS A 137 0.30 -7.09 -31.92
N GLY A 138 0.20 -6.21 -30.93
CA GLY A 138 -0.50 -4.93 -31.03
C GLY A 138 -1.79 -4.93 -30.21
N LEU A 139 -2.25 -3.74 -29.81
CA LEU A 139 -3.43 -3.58 -28.95
C LEU A 139 -4.39 -2.49 -29.46
N PRO A 140 -5.72 -2.79 -29.50
CA PRO A 140 -6.74 -1.79 -29.79
C PRO A 140 -6.93 -0.82 -28.59
N ASP A 141 -6.83 -1.33 -27.35
CA ASP A 141 -6.95 -0.53 -26.13
C ASP A 141 -5.95 -1.00 -25.04
N GLY A 142 -5.66 -0.13 -24.07
CA GLY A 142 -4.79 -0.44 -22.93
C GLY A 142 -3.29 -0.24 -23.17
N ARG A 143 -2.90 0.45 -24.25
CA ARG A 143 -1.50 0.66 -24.65
C ARG A 143 -0.60 1.25 -23.57
N LYS A 144 -1.09 2.17 -22.75
CA LYS A 144 -0.30 2.75 -21.64
C LYS A 144 0.03 1.72 -20.56
N ARG A 145 -0.93 0.85 -20.23
CA ARG A 145 -0.73 -0.28 -19.29
C ARG A 145 0.23 -1.31 -19.88
N ALA A 146 0.07 -1.63 -21.15
CA ALA A 146 0.95 -2.53 -21.88
C ALA A 146 2.39 -1.99 -21.97
N LEU A 147 2.57 -0.69 -22.25
CA LEU A 147 3.88 -0.03 -22.26
C LEU A 147 4.59 -0.19 -20.91
N PHE A 148 3.89 0.08 -19.81
CA PHE A 148 4.43 -0.12 -18.47
C PHE A 148 4.83 -1.57 -18.21
N VAL A 149 4.02 -2.53 -18.62
CA VAL A 149 4.32 -3.96 -18.52
C VAL A 149 5.58 -4.31 -19.33
N LEU A 150 5.67 -3.87 -20.60
CA LEU A 150 6.77 -4.20 -21.50
C LEU A 150 8.10 -3.62 -21.02
N ILE A 151 8.15 -2.34 -20.64
CA ILE A 151 9.38 -1.69 -20.14
C ILE A 151 9.96 -2.49 -18.97
N ASN A 152 9.12 -2.76 -17.95
CA ASN A 152 9.57 -3.48 -16.76
C ASN A 152 9.86 -4.95 -17.04
N PHE A 153 9.08 -5.61 -17.92
CA PHE A 153 9.30 -7.00 -18.28
C PHE A 153 10.63 -7.21 -19.03
N TYR A 154 10.92 -6.39 -20.04
CA TYR A 154 12.15 -6.50 -20.81
C TYR A 154 13.39 -6.22 -19.95
N HIS A 155 13.34 -5.16 -19.13
CA HIS A 155 14.44 -4.85 -18.20
C HIS A 155 14.73 -6.03 -17.26
N GLN A 156 13.69 -6.61 -16.66
CA GLN A 156 13.84 -7.78 -15.79
C GLN A 156 14.27 -9.05 -16.52
N CYS A 157 14.06 -9.12 -17.84
CA CYS A 157 14.56 -10.19 -18.71
C CYS A 157 16.01 -9.96 -19.19
N GLY A 158 16.67 -8.88 -18.77
CA GLY A 158 18.08 -8.58 -19.06
C GLY A 158 18.30 -7.96 -20.44
N TYR A 159 17.31 -7.23 -20.96
CA TYR A 159 17.49 -6.40 -22.15
C TYR A 159 18.14 -5.06 -21.79
N ASP A 160 19.01 -4.56 -22.67
CA ASP A 160 19.58 -3.22 -22.53
C ASP A 160 18.56 -2.14 -22.89
N TRP A 161 18.68 -0.96 -22.27
CA TRP A 161 17.75 0.15 -22.46
C TRP A 161 17.62 0.60 -23.93
N ALA A 162 18.72 0.59 -24.69
CA ALA A 162 18.67 0.96 -26.11
C ALA A 162 17.82 -0.05 -26.92
N LEU A 163 18.00 -1.34 -26.65
CA LEU A 163 17.23 -2.40 -27.29
C LEU A 163 15.76 -2.39 -26.85
N ILE A 164 15.48 -2.00 -25.60
CA ILE A 164 14.10 -1.84 -25.12
C ILE A 164 13.41 -0.71 -25.90
N GLU A 165 14.06 0.43 -26.10
CA GLU A 165 13.49 1.55 -26.86
C GLU A 165 13.17 1.14 -28.30
N GLU A 166 14.09 0.45 -28.97
CA GLU A 166 13.88 -0.09 -30.33
C GLU A 166 12.66 -1.01 -30.38
N ARG A 167 12.59 -2.01 -29.47
CA ARG A 167 11.47 -2.96 -29.39
C ARG A 167 10.14 -2.31 -29.09
N LEU A 168 10.13 -1.25 -28.27
CA LEU A 168 8.92 -0.49 -27.98
C LEU A 168 8.47 0.34 -29.17
N SER A 169 9.39 0.88 -29.95
CA SER A 169 9.08 1.59 -31.19
C SER A 169 8.47 0.62 -32.23
N GLU A 170 9.08 -0.54 -32.43
CA GLU A 170 8.54 -1.62 -33.28
C GLU A 170 7.12 -2.04 -32.86
N TRP A 171 6.92 -2.25 -31.56
CA TRP A 171 5.61 -2.61 -31.01
C TRP A 171 4.58 -1.48 -31.18
N ASN A 172 5.00 -0.24 -30.97
CA ASN A 172 4.09 0.91 -31.05
C ASN A 172 3.55 1.10 -32.48
N SER A 173 4.35 0.81 -33.50
CA SER A 173 3.95 0.84 -34.91
C SER A 173 2.92 -0.23 -35.28
N LYS A 174 2.81 -1.32 -34.50
CA LYS A 174 1.82 -2.39 -34.70
C LYS A 174 0.47 -2.10 -34.04
N ASN A 175 0.39 -1.05 -33.23
CA ASN A 175 -0.85 -0.68 -32.56
C ASN A 175 -1.77 0.06 -33.53
N GLU A 176 -3.08 -0.22 -33.43
CA GLU A 176 -4.12 0.45 -34.23
C GLU A 176 -4.05 1.98 -34.09
N GLN A 177 -3.70 2.47 -32.90
CA GLN A 177 -3.40 3.87 -32.64
C GLN A 177 -2.06 3.98 -31.90
N PRO A 178 -0.97 4.42 -32.54
CA PRO A 178 0.33 4.52 -31.89
C PRO A 178 0.31 5.58 -30.77
N LEU A 179 1.01 5.29 -29.68
CA LEU A 179 1.30 6.27 -28.64
C LEU A 179 2.29 7.31 -29.18
N ARG A 180 2.19 8.55 -28.67
CA ARG A 180 3.16 9.60 -28.98
C ARG A 180 4.56 9.18 -28.54
N SER A 181 5.56 9.39 -29.40
CA SER A 181 6.96 9.05 -29.13
C SER A 181 7.49 9.72 -27.85
N SER A 182 7.09 10.96 -27.59
CA SER A 182 7.42 11.68 -26.35
C SER A 182 6.91 10.98 -25.09
N TYR A 183 5.73 10.35 -25.13
CA TYR A 183 5.20 9.61 -23.99
C TYR A 183 6.03 8.36 -23.71
N ILE A 184 6.44 7.63 -24.75
CA ILE A 184 7.29 6.43 -24.62
C ILE A 184 8.64 6.81 -23.99
N LYS A 185 9.28 7.87 -24.48
CA LYS A 185 10.56 8.37 -23.93
C LYS A 185 10.43 8.78 -22.47
N SER A 186 9.39 9.54 -22.11
CA SER A 186 9.15 9.94 -20.72
C SER A 186 8.95 8.74 -19.78
N GLN A 187 8.25 7.70 -20.24
CA GLN A 187 8.05 6.47 -19.45
C GLN A 187 9.33 5.65 -19.31
N LEU A 188 10.16 5.58 -20.36
CA LEU A 188 11.47 4.94 -20.32
C LEU A 188 12.41 5.62 -19.33
N GLU A 189 12.53 6.95 -19.40
CA GLU A 189 13.38 7.72 -18.48
C GLU A 189 12.91 7.63 -17.01
N TRP A 190 11.59 7.60 -16.79
CA TRP A 190 11.06 7.33 -15.47
C TRP A 190 11.47 5.93 -14.97
N ALA A 191 11.32 4.89 -15.79
CA ALA A 191 11.68 3.52 -15.39
C ALA A 191 13.19 3.35 -15.16
N ARG A 192 14.02 4.03 -15.96
CA ARG A 192 15.48 4.05 -15.82
C ARG A 192 15.91 4.62 -14.49
N ARG A 193 15.31 5.74 -14.06
CA ARG A 193 15.54 6.35 -12.73
C ARG A 193 15.15 5.44 -11.57
N GLN A 194 14.11 4.63 -11.74
CA GLN A 194 13.67 3.67 -10.71
C GLN A 194 14.51 2.37 -10.68
N GLY A 195 15.46 2.19 -11.60
CA GLY A 195 16.25 0.95 -11.72
C GLY A 195 15.46 -0.25 -12.24
N GLY A 196 14.26 -0.01 -12.78
CA GLY A 196 13.30 -1.00 -13.25
C GLY A 196 12.54 -1.73 -12.15
N LEU A 197 11.22 -1.65 -12.20
CA LEU A 197 10.34 -2.34 -11.27
C LEU A 197 10.04 -3.76 -11.74
N MET A 198 9.41 -4.55 -10.86
CA MET A 198 8.75 -5.76 -11.32
C MET A 198 7.49 -5.35 -12.09
N PRO A 199 7.19 -5.97 -13.24
CA PRO A 199 5.90 -5.78 -13.86
C PRO A 199 4.80 -6.31 -12.93
N PRO A 200 3.55 -5.84 -13.09
CA PRO A 200 2.42 -6.26 -12.25
C PRO A 200 2.31 -7.79 -12.17
N ASN A 201 1.90 -8.32 -11.02
CA ASN A 201 1.64 -9.75 -10.88
C ASN A 201 0.42 -10.19 -11.70
N CYS A 202 0.34 -11.47 -12.03
CA CYS A 202 -0.79 -12.05 -12.80
C CYS A 202 -2.14 -11.90 -12.08
N SER A 203 -2.14 -11.76 -10.74
CA SER A 203 -3.33 -11.47 -9.94
C SER A 203 -3.87 -10.05 -10.12
N ASN A 204 -3.06 -9.13 -10.64
CA ASN A 204 -3.49 -7.75 -10.87
C ASN A 204 -4.40 -7.69 -12.12
N PRO A 205 -5.50 -6.91 -12.09
CA PRO A 205 -6.45 -6.80 -13.20
C PRO A 205 -5.83 -6.28 -14.50
N ASN A 206 -4.66 -5.64 -14.47
CA ASN A 206 -3.96 -5.07 -15.62
C ASN A 206 -3.90 -5.96 -16.87
N TYR A 207 -3.73 -7.28 -16.74
CA TYR A 207 -3.66 -8.20 -17.88
C TYR A 207 -5.05 -8.69 -18.34
N LYS A 208 -6.00 -8.78 -17.42
CA LYS A 208 -7.37 -9.25 -17.71
C LYS A 208 -8.18 -8.14 -18.37
N ASP A 209 -8.06 -6.92 -17.87
CA ASP A 209 -8.81 -5.76 -18.35
C ASP A 209 -8.46 -5.39 -19.80
N ILE A 210 -7.19 -5.55 -20.20
CA ILE A 210 -6.75 -5.32 -21.58
C ILE A 210 -6.93 -6.56 -22.47
N ARG A 211 -7.56 -7.62 -21.95
CA ARG A 211 -7.90 -8.87 -22.67
C ARG A 211 -6.72 -9.58 -23.33
N VAL A 212 -5.53 -9.51 -22.72
CA VAL A 212 -4.32 -10.20 -23.22
C VAL A 212 -4.02 -11.50 -22.50
N CYS A 213 -4.65 -11.73 -21.35
CA CYS A 213 -4.39 -12.89 -20.50
C CYS A 213 -5.03 -14.15 -21.09
N ASP A 214 -4.22 -14.99 -21.70
CA ASP A 214 -4.60 -16.33 -22.18
C ASP A 214 -3.70 -17.37 -21.48
N PRO A 215 -4.13 -17.93 -20.33
CA PRO A 215 -3.25 -18.73 -19.47
C PRO A 215 -2.98 -20.13 -20.05
N ASP A 216 -1.70 -20.50 -20.12
CA ASP A 216 -1.28 -21.87 -20.43
C ASP A 216 -1.12 -22.75 -19.17
N ASN A 217 -0.81 -24.04 -19.35
CA ASN A 217 -0.55 -24.98 -18.25
C ASN A 217 0.63 -24.57 -17.34
N TYR A 218 1.49 -23.67 -17.80
CA TYR A 218 2.64 -23.18 -17.05
C TYR A 218 2.30 -21.92 -16.22
N CYS A 219 1.34 -21.11 -16.68
CA CYS A 219 0.82 -19.91 -16.01
C CYS A 219 0.24 -20.22 -14.62
N THR A 220 -0.34 -21.40 -14.41
CA THR A 220 -0.89 -21.82 -13.10
C THR A 220 0.18 -21.96 -12.01
N LYS A 221 1.45 -22.18 -12.39
CA LYS A 221 2.58 -22.44 -11.47
C LYS A 221 3.39 -21.18 -11.12
N ILE A 222 2.96 -20.01 -11.58
CA ILE A 222 3.71 -18.75 -11.46
C ILE A 222 2.81 -17.61 -10.99
N LYS A 223 3.44 -16.61 -10.35
CA LYS A 223 2.74 -15.40 -9.87
C LYS A 223 3.00 -14.17 -10.75
N ASN A 224 4.07 -14.19 -11.55
CA ASN A 224 4.55 -13.03 -12.30
C ASN A 224 5.09 -13.44 -13.67
N PRO A 225 4.81 -12.69 -14.76
CA PRO A 225 5.27 -13.01 -16.11
C PRO A 225 6.79 -13.10 -16.24
N VAL A 226 7.57 -12.33 -15.48
CA VAL A 226 9.05 -12.45 -15.50
C VAL A 226 9.48 -13.83 -15.01
N THR A 227 8.79 -14.38 -14.01
CA THR A 227 9.11 -15.72 -13.48
C THR A 227 8.81 -16.79 -14.52
N TYR A 228 7.78 -16.61 -15.36
CA TYR A 228 7.52 -17.47 -16.52
C TYR A 228 8.77 -17.56 -17.40
N ALA A 229 9.22 -16.40 -17.87
CA ALA A 229 10.26 -16.29 -18.89
C ALA A 229 11.61 -16.80 -18.37
N LEU A 230 11.97 -16.42 -17.14
CA LEU A 230 13.22 -16.85 -16.52
C LEU A 230 13.26 -18.35 -16.24
N ARG A 231 12.15 -18.96 -15.78
CA ARG A 231 12.14 -20.40 -15.49
C ARG A 231 12.14 -21.22 -16.78
N LYS A 232 11.34 -20.84 -17.79
CA LYS A 232 11.29 -21.52 -19.10
C LYS A 232 12.64 -21.47 -19.82
N ASN A 233 13.34 -20.33 -19.74
CA ASN A 233 14.70 -20.17 -20.27
C ASN A 233 15.74 -21.02 -19.51
N LYS A 234 15.53 -21.29 -18.21
CA LYS A 234 16.43 -22.15 -17.42
C LYS A 234 16.20 -23.64 -17.69
N THR A 235 14.94 -24.08 -17.86
CA THR A 235 14.61 -25.50 -18.11
C THR A 235 15.10 -25.98 -19.47
N MET A 236 15.13 -25.10 -20.47
CA MET A 236 15.56 -25.41 -21.84
C MET A 236 17.07 -25.30 -22.07
N LYS A 237 17.84 -24.76 -21.10
CA LYS A 237 19.30 -24.75 -21.19
C LYS A 237 19.84 -26.15 -20.84
N PRO A 238 20.75 -26.73 -21.64
CA PRO A 238 21.37 -28.00 -21.30
C PRO A 238 22.04 -27.86 -19.94
N LYS A 239 21.75 -28.80 -19.01
CA LYS A 239 22.43 -28.87 -17.73
C LYS A 239 23.91 -29.04 -18.03
N ARG A 240 24.74 -28.03 -17.69
CA ARG A 240 26.20 -28.19 -17.72
C ARG A 240 26.54 -29.42 -16.89
N HIS A 241 27.07 -30.45 -17.53
CA HIS A 241 27.52 -31.67 -16.86
C HIS A 241 28.50 -31.24 -15.77
N ARG A 242 28.13 -31.42 -14.49
CA ARG A 242 29.07 -31.24 -13.39
C ARG A 242 30.15 -32.29 -13.61
N GLN A 243 31.32 -31.89 -14.12
CA GLN A 243 32.51 -32.73 -14.03
C GLN A 243 32.76 -32.96 -12.54
N ARG A 244 32.48 -34.17 -12.07
CA ARG A 244 32.90 -34.63 -10.75
C ARG A 244 34.43 -34.53 -10.77
N LYS A 245 35.01 -33.54 -10.07
CA LYS A 245 36.44 -33.55 -9.78
C LYS A 245 36.73 -34.87 -9.06
N ARG A 246 37.35 -35.81 -9.75
CA ARG A 246 37.98 -36.97 -9.11
C ARG A 246 39.07 -36.38 -8.22
N LYS A 247 38.92 -36.57 -6.90
CA LYS A 247 40.02 -36.36 -5.96
C LYS A 247 41.11 -37.37 -6.37
N SER A 248 42.27 -36.87 -6.75
CA SER A 248 43.50 -37.65 -6.85
C SER A 248 44.30 -37.47 -5.58
#